data_AF-A0A257PW14-F1
#
_entry.id   AF-A0A257PW14-F1
#
_cell.length_a   1.000
_cell.length_b   1.000
_cell.length_c   1.000
_cell.angle_alpha   90.00
_cell.angle_beta   90.00
_cell.angle_gamma   90.00
#
_symmetry.space_group_name_H-M   'P 1'
#
loop_
_entity.id
_entity.type
_entity.pdbx_description
1 polymer ?
#
loop_
_entity_poly.entity_id
_entity_poly.type
_entity_poly.pdbx_seq_one_letter_code
_entity_poly.pdbx_strand_id
1 'polypeptide(L)'
;MADTRTFTVTEPRQVPALSLLLGFGAMIPLAAGAILTWVLPEPGSGLARGAALMWGSAILLFLSGVRRGVSFRTPAGPTVAQILTMLWLFALGLVALPLLPGPLAPVPLLLGYLSIAVLDPIAARRNETSLFFARLRPVQMAIPVISLLAMVVR
;
A
#
# COMPACT_ATOMS: atom_id res chain seq x y z
N MET A 1 -19.16 19.55 27.69
CA MET A 1 -19.87 19.18 26.45
C MET A 1 -18.81 18.89 25.40
N ALA A 2 -18.86 17.75 24.72
CA ALA A 2 -17.90 17.46 23.67
C ALA A 2 -18.28 18.29 22.43
N ASP A 3 -17.37 19.17 21.99
CA ASP A 3 -17.53 19.94 20.76
C ASP A 3 -17.70 18.97 19.58
N THR A 4 -18.94 18.81 19.13
CA THR A 4 -19.29 17.89 18.04
C THR A 4 -19.26 18.65 16.72
N ARG A 5 -18.68 18.04 15.68
CA ARG A 5 -18.65 18.59 14.31
C ARG A 5 -19.32 17.62 13.34
N THR A 6 -20.16 18.16 12.46
CA THR A 6 -20.89 17.38 11.44
C THR A 6 -20.48 17.85 10.04
N PHE A 7 -20.18 16.90 9.14
CA PHE A 7 -19.84 17.16 7.75
C PHE A 7 -20.77 16.37 6.83
N THR A 8 -21.22 16.97 5.73
CA THR A 8 -21.87 16.27 4.62
C THR A 8 -20.88 16.18 3.46
N VAL A 9 -20.49 14.97 3.06
CA VAL A 9 -19.49 14.73 2.02
C VAL A 9 -20.13 13.98 0.86
N THR A 10 -19.94 14.47 -0.36
CA THR A 10 -20.32 13.77 -1.58
C THR A 10 -19.07 13.19 -2.23
N GLU A 11 -19.05 11.89 -2.49
CA GLU A 11 -17.91 11.20 -3.09
C GLU A 11 -18.23 10.71 -4.51
N PRO A 12 -17.42 11.04 -5.52
CA PRO A 12 -17.60 10.53 -6.87
C PRO A 12 -17.26 9.04 -6.95
N ARG A 13 -17.99 8.31 -7.79
CA ARG A 13 -17.64 6.92 -8.16
C ARG A 13 -16.42 6.84 -9.07
N GLN A 14 -16.13 7.91 -9.81
CA GLN A 14 -14.98 8.01 -10.71
C GLN A 14 -13.73 8.35 -9.89
N VAL A 15 -12.59 7.78 -10.29
CA VAL A 15 -11.32 8.08 -9.62
C VAL A 15 -10.89 9.49 -10.00
N PRO A 16 -10.64 10.39 -9.03
CA PRO A 16 -10.10 11.72 -9.33
C PRO A 16 -8.73 11.61 -10.01
N ALA A 17 -8.46 12.48 -11.00
CA ALA A 17 -7.21 12.44 -11.77
C ALA A 17 -5.95 12.52 -10.88
N LEU A 18 -5.99 13.37 -9.84
CA LEU A 18 -4.89 13.47 -8.88
C LEU A 18 -4.69 12.18 -8.09
N SER A 19 -5.76 11.45 -7.77
CA SER A 19 -5.66 10.15 -7.10
C SER A 19 -5.06 9.07 -8.01
N LEU A 20 -5.30 9.13 -9.33
CA LEU A 20 -4.61 8.28 -10.29
C LEU A 20 -3.12 8.61 -10.34
N LEU A 21 -2.78 9.89 -10.48
CA LEU A 21 -1.38 10.34 -10.55
C LEU A 21 -0.59 9.93 -9.31
N LEU A 22 -1.10 10.24 -8.11
CA LEU A 22 -0.42 9.92 -6.86
C LEU A 22 -0.45 8.42 -6.57
N GLY A 23 -1.56 7.76 -6.86
CA GLY A 23 -1.73 6.32 -6.62
C GLY A 23 -0.80 5.47 -7.47
N PHE A 24 -0.77 5.69 -8.78
CA PHE A 24 0.11 4.95 -9.69
C PHE A 24 1.55 5.47 -9.65
N GLY A 25 1.74 6.78 -9.51
CA GLY A 25 3.07 7.39 -9.41
C GLY A 25 3.88 6.84 -8.25
N ALA A 26 3.24 6.59 -7.09
CA ALA A 26 3.90 5.98 -5.94
C ALA A 26 4.42 4.55 -6.18
N MET A 27 3.90 3.85 -7.21
CA MET A 27 4.34 2.48 -7.56
C MET A 27 5.56 2.47 -8.49
N ILE A 28 5.85 3.59 -9.17
CA ILE A 28 6.90 3.69 -10.18
C ILE A 28 8.28 3.31 -9.62
N PRO A 29 8.73 3.82 -8.46
CA PRO A 29 10.07 3.48 -7.97
C PRO A 29 10.25 1.98 -7.69
N LEU A 30 9.18 1.30 -7.27
CA LEU A 30 9.21 -0.15 -7.03
C LEU A 30 9.32 -0.93 -8.35
N ALA A 31 8.55 -0.54 -9.37
CA ALA A 31 8.61 -1.17 -10.69
C ALA A 31 9.94 -0.89 -11.40
N ALA A 32 10.42 0.35 -11.36
CA ALA A 32 11.71 0.73 -11.91
C ALA A 32 12.86 -0.02 -11.22
N GLY A 33 12.83 -0.10 -9.89
CA GLY A 33 13.80 -0.89 -9.13
C GLY A 33 13.78 -2.35 -9.53
N ALA A 34 12.60 -2.97 -9.70
CA ALA A 34 12.50 -4.35 -10.18
C ALA A 34 13.18 -4.54 -11.53
N ILE A 35 12.90 -3.67 -12.51
CA ILE A 35 13.57 -3.71 -13.82
C ILE A 35 15.09 -3.58 -13.67
N LEU A 36 15.55 -2.62 -12.86
CA LEU A 36 16.99 -2.37 -12.66
C LEU A 36 17.71 -3.54 -11.99
N THR A 37 17.05 -4.34 -11.13
CA THR A 37 17.66 -5.57 -10.57
C THR A 37 17.99 -6.63 -11.63
N TRP A 38 17.29 -6.62 -12.76
CA TRP A 38 17.54 -7.54 -13.87
C TRP A 38 18.56 -7.00 -14.87
N VAL A 39 18.64 -5.68 -15.02
CA VAL A 39 19.45 -5.03 -16.06
C VAL A 39 20.86 -4.69 -15.58
N LEU A 40 21.03 -4.32 -14.31
CA LEU A 40 22.32 -3.89 -13.78
C LEU A 40 23.17 -5.07 -13.29
N PRO A 41 24.50 -5.03 -13.50
CA PRO A 41 25.41 -5.96 -12.82
C PRO A 41 25.51 -5.63 -11.33
N GLU A 42 26.08 -6.55 -10.54
CA GLU A 42 26.47 -6.24 -9.16
C GLU A 42 27.62 -5.22 -9.12
N PRO A 43 27.63 -4.28 -8.15
CA PRO A 43 26.71 -4.14 -7.00
C PRO A 43 25.42 -3.35 -7.29
N GLY A 44 25.24 -2.87 -8.53
CA GLY A 44 24.10 -2.02 -8.92
C GLY A 44 22.75 -2.72 -8.78
N SER A 45 22.68 -4.01 -9.11
CA SER A 45 21.49 -4.84 -8.91
C SER A 45 21.07 -4.89 -7.44
N GLY A 46 22.01 -5.18 -6.52
CA GLY A 46 21.74 -5.17 -5.07
C GLY A 46 21.25 -3.80 -4.55
N LEU A 47 21.85 -2.70 -5.02
CA LEU A 47 21.43 -1.35 -4.65
C LEU A 47 20.02 -1.02 -5.16
N ALA A 48 19.72 -1.36 -6.42
CA ALA A 48 18.39 -1.18 -7.00
C ALA A 48 17.33 -1.97 -6.22
N ARG A 49 17.62 -3.22 -5.87
CA ARG A 49 16.75 -4.08 -5.06
C ARG A 49 16.48 -3.45 -3.70
N GLY A 50 17.54 -3.09 -2.96
CA GLY A 50 17.43 -2.53 -1.62
C GLY A 50 16.63 -1.22 -1.60
N ALA A 51 16.91 -0.32 -2.55
CA ALA A 51 16.20 0.94 -2.68
C ALA A 51 14.71 0.75 -2.99
N ALA A 52 14.36 -0.14 -3.92
CA ALA A 52 12.96 -0.40 -4.25
C ALA A 52 12.21 -1.08 -3.10
N LEU A 53 12.82 -2.06 -2.41
CA LEU A 53 12.19 -2.70 -1.27
C LEU A 53 12.01 -1.74 -0.10
N MET A 54 12.99 -0.88 0.17
CA MET A 54 12.87 0.19 1.18
C MET A 54 11.73 1.16 0.83
N TRP A 55 11.62 1.55 -0.44
CA TRP A 55 10.49 2.34 -0.93
C TRP A 55 9.16 1.61 -0.76
N GLY A 56 9.12 0.32 -1.12
CA GLY A 56 7.96 -0.54 -0.93
C GLY A 56 7.51 -0.62 0.53
N SER A 57 8.44 -0.70 1.48
CA SER A 57 8.15 -0.62 2.91
C SER A 57 7.59 0.75 3.30
N ALA A 58 8.22 1.83 2.84
CA ALA A 58 7.77 3.19 3.14
C ALA A 58 6.33 3.45 2.65
N ILE A 59 6.00 3.01 1.43
CA ILE A 59 4.64 3.11 0.89
C ILE A 59 3.65 2.26 1.69
N LEU A 60 4.01 1.04 2.09
CA LEU A 60 3.12 0.18 2.88
C LEU A 60 2.84 0.77 4.28
N LEU A 61 3.87 1.32 4.93
CA LEU A 61 3.73 2.06 6.19
C LEU A 61 2.86 3.31 6.03
N PHE A 62 3.06 4.07 4.94
CA PHE A 62 2.22 5.22 4.62
C PHE A 62 0.75 4.82 4.42
N LEU A 63 0.48 3.77 3.65
CA LEU A 63 -0.89 3.29 3.39
C LEU A 63 -1.56 2.77 4.67
N SER A 64 -0.81 2.16 5.58
CA SER A 64 -1.29 1.83 6.92
C SER A 64 -1.74 3.10 7.67
N GLY A 65 -0.92 4.15 7.67
CA GLY A 65 -1.26 5.45 8.25
C GLY A 65 -2.48 6.10 7.60
N VAL A 66 -2.61 6.02 6.27
CA VAL A 66 -3.81 6.50 5.54
C VAL A 66 -5.05 5.76 6.03
N ARG A 67 -4.99 4.43 6.19
CA ARG A 67 -6.11 3.63 6.69
C ARG A 67 -6.53 4.05 8.10
N ARG A 68 -5.56 4.36 8.97
CA ARG A 68 -5.84 4.97 10.29
C ARG A 68 -6.51 6.33 10.14
N GLY A 69 -5.98 7.19 9.27
CA GLY A 69 -6.53 8.52 9.02
C GLY A 69 -7.99 8.49 8.55
N VAL A 70 -8.32 7.56 7.65
CA VAL A 70 -9.70 7.38 7.16
C VAL A 70 -10.61 6.86 8.28
N SER A 71 -10.13 5.98 9.15
CA SER A 71 -10.95 5.40 10.23
C SER A 71 -11.51 6.45 11.21
N PHE A 72 -10.86 7.62 11.37
CA PHE A 72 -11.37 8.73 12.18
C PHE A 72 -12.69 9.32 11.68
N ARG A 73 -13.01 9.12 10.40
CA ARG A 73 -14.26 9.58 9.77
C ARG A 73 -15.36 8.51 9.79
N THR A 74 -15.13 7.38 10.45
CA THR A 74 -16.12 6.31 10.57
C THR A 74 -17.19 6.71 11.60
N PRO A 75 -18.49 6.66 11.25
CA PRO A 75 -19.56 6.93 12.21
C PRO A 75 -19.43 6.04 13.45
N ALA A 76 -19.61 6.62 14.64
CA ALA A 76 -19.39 5.97 15.94
C ALA A 76 -17.94 5.53 16.24
N GLY A 77 -16.97 5.94 15.42
CA GLY A 77 -15.54 5.69 15.65
C GLY A 77 -14.97 4.52 14.83
N PRO A 78 -13.65 4.26 14.94
CA PRO A 78 -12.98 3.23 14.16
C PRO A 78 -13.43 1.83 14.56
N THR A 79 -13.62 0.95 13.57
CA THR A 79 -13.94 -0.46 13.82
C THR A 79 -12.70 -1.25 14.20
N VAL A 80 -12.89 -2.36 14.92
CA VAL A 80 -11.78 -3.29 15.25
C VAL A 80 -11.09 -3.78 13.98
N ALA A 81 -11.85 -4.09 12.92
CA ALA A 81 -11.29 -4.54 11.64
C ALA A 81 -10.37 -3.49 10.99
N GLN A 82 -10.73 -2.20 11.06
CA GLN A 82 -9.89 -1.11 10.56
C GLN A 82 -8.56 -1.03 11.33
N ILE A 83 -8.60 -1.12 12.66
CA ILE A 83 -7.41 -1.08 13.52
C ILE A 83 -6.52 -2.29 13.29
N LEU A 84 -7.08 -3.50 13.26
CA LEU A 84 -6.31 -4.72 13.00
C LEU A 84 -5.66 -4.70 11.61
N THR A 85 -6.39 -4.25 10.59
CA THR A 85 -5.80 -4.14 9.25
C THR A 85 -4.69 -3.09 9.20
N MET A 86 -4.87 -1.96 9.87
CA MET A 86 -3.83 -0.94 9.99
C MET A 86 -2.57 -1.51 10.64
N LEU A 87 -2.72 -2.18 11.79
CA LEU A 87 -1.60 -2.79 12.52
C LEU A 87 -0.91 -3.87 11.70
N TRP A 88 -1.68 -4.71 11.00
CA TRP A 88 -1.18 -5.73 10.09
C TRP A 88 -0.29 -5.13 8.99
N LEU A 89 -0.80 -4.13 8.25
CA LEU A 89 -0.04 -3.48 7.19
C LEU A 89 1.20 -2.75 7.74
N PHE A 90 1.08 -2.12 8.91
CA PHE A 90 2.21 -1.45 9.57
C PHE A 90 3.30 -2.46 9.92
N ALA A 91 2.92 -3.57 10.57
CA ALA A 91 3.84 -4.61 10.98
C ALA A 91 4.56 -5.23 9.77
N LEU A 92 3.85 -5.51 8.68
CA LEU A 92 4.47 -6.03 7.46
C LEU A 92 5.48 -5.05 6.84
N GLY A 93 5.13 -3.76 6.75
CA GLY A 93 6.05 -2.74 6.27
C GLY A 93 7.29 -2.59 7.16
N LEU A 94 7.10 -2.67 8.47
CA LEU A 94 8.19 -2.57 9.45
C LEU A 94 9.10 -3.81 9.44
N VAL A 95 8.52 -5.01 9.40
CA VAL A 95 9.26 -6.29 9.34
C VAL A 95 10.08 -6.43 8.07
N ALA A 96 9.64 -5.84 6.95
CA ALA A 96 10.41 -5.85 5.71
C ALA A 96 11.77 -5.11 5.83
N LEU A 97 11.87 -4.07 6.65
CA LEU A 97 13.07 -3.23 6.79
C LEU A 97 14.33 -3.99 7.28
N PRO A 98 14.30 -4.73 8.41
CA PRO A 98 15.46 -5.51 8.83
C PRO A 98 15.79 -6.66 7.87
N LEU A 99 14.82 -7.09 7.04
CA LEU A 99 15.02 -8.19 6.09
C LEU A 99 15.64 -7.73 4.77
N LEU A 100 15.73 -6.42 4.48
CA LEU A 100 16.17 -5.86 3.18
C LEU A 100 17.42 -6.52 2.56
N PRO A 101 18.47 -6.90 3.31
CA PRO A 101 19.65 -7.56 2.73
C PRO A 101 19.40 -8.99 2.25
N GLY A 102 18.33 -9.63 2.72
CA GLY A 102 18.06 -11.05 2.54
C GLY A 102 17.04 -11.36 1.43
N PRO A 103 16.99 -12.62 0.99
CA PRO A 103 16.06 -13.07 -0.05
C PRO A 103 14.59 -12.99 0.39
N LEU A 104 14.33 -13.02 1.70
CA LEU A 104 12.98 -13.00 2.28
C LEU A 104 12.37 -11.59 2.36
N ALA A 105 13.14 -10.53 2.11
CA ALA A 105 12.65 -9.14 2.19
C ALA A 105 11.34 -8.86 1.43
N PRO A 106 11.10 -9.41 0.21
CA PRO A 106 9.87 -9.13 -0.53
C PRO A 106 8.62 -9.80 0.05
N VAL A 107 8.77 -10.86 0.86
CA VAL A 107 7.65 -11.67 1.37
C VAL A 107 6.64 -10.86 2.20
N PRO A 108 7.04 -10.13 3.26
CA PRO A 108 6.10 -9.31 4.02
C PRO A 108 5.45 -8.22 3.16
N LEU A 109 6.19 -7.64 2.19
CA LEU A 109 5.64 -6.65 1.27
C LEU A 109 4.58 -7.27 0.35
N LEU A 110 4.83 -8.46 -0.21
CA LEU A 110 3.87 -9.19 -1.03
C LEU A 110 2.57 -9.43 -0.26
N LEU A 111 2.67 -9.93 0.97
CA LEU A 111 1.51 -10.11 1.85
C LEU A 111 0.77 -8.79 2.08
N GLY A 112 1.49 -7.68 2.27
CA GLY A 112 0.91 -6.37 2.52
C GLY A 112 0.15 -5.81 1.31
N TYR A 113 0.77 -5.83 0.14
CA TYR A 113 0.15 -5.34 -1.10
C TYR A 113 -0.99 -6.24 -1.57
N LEU A 114 -0.90 -7.56 -1.41
CA LEU A 114 -2.02 -8.48 -1.63
C LEU A 114 -3.17 -8.23 -0.64
N SER A 115 -2.85 -7.99 0.63
CA SER A 115 -3.83 -7.62 1.64
C SER A 115 -4.57 -6.34 1.24
N ILE A 116 -3.87 -5.32 0.73
CA ILE A 116 -4.51 -4.09 0.23
C ILE A 116 -5.40 -4.38 -0.99
N ALA A 117 -4.93 -5.21 -1.93
CA ALA A 117 -5.68 -5.58 -3.13
C ALA A 117 -7.04 -6.22 -2.80
N VAL A 118 -7.17 -6.89 -1.65
CA VAL A 118 -8.38 -7.58 -1.20
C VAL A 118 -9.18 -6.76 -0.18
N LEU A 119 -8.52 -6.26 0.86
CA LEU A 119 -9.17 -5.65 2.02
C LEU A 119 -9.65 -4.22 1.74
N ASP A 120 -8.99 -3.46 0.86
CA ASP A 120 -9.46 -2.11 0.52
C ASP A 120 -10.75 -2.14 -0.30
N PRO A 121 -10.93 -3.05 -1.29
CA PRO A 121 -12.22 -3.18 -1.95
C PRO A 121 -13.36 -3.59 -1.02
N ILE A 122 -13.09 -4.47 -0.05
CA ILE A 122 -14.08 -4.85 0.97
C ILE A 122 -14.43 -3.63 1.84
N ALA A 123 -13.43 -2.89 2.32
CA ALA A 123 -13.63 -1.68 3.10
C ALA A 123 -14.42 -0.61 2.32
N ALA A 124 -14.13 -0.43 1.03
CA ALA A 124 -14.84 0.52 0.17
C ALA A 124 -16.33 0.17 0.04
N ARG A 125 -16.67 -1.12 -0.11
CA ARG A 125 -18.06 -1.60 -0.15
C ARG A 125 -18.79 -1.44 1.18
N ARG A 126 -18.05 -1.35 2.29
CA ARG A 126 -18.57 -1.10 3.65
C ARG A 126 -18.62 0.39 4.02
N ASN A 127 -18.33 1.29 3.06
CA ASN A 127 -18.23 2.75 3.29
C ASN A 127 -17.15 3.13 4.33
N GLU A 128 -16.14 2.28 4.51
CA GLU A 128 -15.02 2.53 5.43
C GLU A 128 -13.88 3.30 4.76
N THR A 129 -13.91 3.43 3.44
CA THR A 129 -12.93 4.17 2.63
C THR A 129 -13.57 4.59 1.31
N SER A 130 -12.80 5.26 0.46
CA SER A 130 -13.27 5.81 -0.81
C SER A 130 -13.90 4.78 -1.74
N LEU A 131 -15.09 5.08 -2.28
CA LEU A 131 -15.89 4.18 -3.12
C LEU A 131 -15.12 3.62 -4.32
N PHE A 132 -14.30 4.45 -4.98
CA PHE A 132 -13.58 4.06 -6.18
C PHE A 132 -12.45 3.04 -5.90
N PHE A 133 -12.01 2.87 -4.64
CA PHE A 133 -11.05 1.82 -4.26
C PHE A 133 -11.59 0.42 -4.48
N ALA A 134 -12.92 0.23 -4.51
CA ALA A 134 -13.55 -1.05 -4.83
C ALA A 134 -13.12 -1.64 -6.19
N ARG A 135 -12.69 -0.78 -7.13
CA ARG A 135 -12.25 -1.18 -8.47
C ARG A 135 -10.78 -0.85 -8.73
N LEU A 136 -10.30 0.28 -8.20
CA LEU A 136 -8.95 0.77 -8.47
C LEU A 136 -7.88 -0.10 -7.80
N ARG A 137 -8.10 -0.52 -6.54
CA ARG A 137 -7.04 -1.14 -5.72
C ARG A 137 -6.50 -2.45 -6.28
N PRO A 138 -7.31 -3.40 -6.77
CA PRO A 138 -6.77 -4.63 -7.34
C PRO A 138 -5.83 -4.37 -8.52
N VAL A 139 -6.22 -3.46 -9.42
CA VAL A 139 -5.41 -3.09 -10.59
C VAL A 139 -4.15 -2.33 -10.16
N GLN A 140 -4.28 -1.38 -9.22
CA GLN A 140 -3.16 -0.61 -8.71
C GLN A 140 -2.13 -1.49 -8.00
N MET A 141 -2.58 -2.46 -7.18
CA MET A 141 -1.71 -3.36 -6.42
C MET A 141 -1.08 -4.46 -7.27
N ALA A 142 -1.54 -4.69 -8.51
CA ALA A 142 -0.87 -5.62 -9.42
C ALA A 142 0.58 -5.19 -9.72
N ILE A 143 0.84 -3.88 -9.80
CA ILE A 143 2.18 -3.33 -10.07
C ILE A 143 3.19 -3.72 -8.98
N PRO A 144 2.97 -3.38 -7.68
CA PRO A 144 3.90 -3.76 -6.63
C PRO A 144 4.01 -5.28 -6.49
N VAL A 145 2.90 -6.03 -6.65
CA VAL A 145 2.94 -7.51 -6.56
C VAL A 145 3.84 -8.12 -7.64
N ILE A 146 3.64 -7.75 -8.91
CA ILE A 146 4.47 -8.26 -10.01
C ILE A 146 5.94 -7.86 -9.83
N SER A 147 6.19 -6.60 -9.42
CA SER A 147 7.55 -6.09 -9.18
C SER A 147 8.27 -6.88 -8.09
N LEU A 148 7.57 -7.18 -6.98
CA LEU A 148 8.12 -7.96 -5.87
C LEU A 148 8.34 -9.42 -6.26
N LEU A 149 7.43 -10.04 -7.01
CA LEU A 149 7.62 -11.40 -7.53
C LEU A 149 8.85 -11.48 -8.45
N ALA A 150 9.04 -10.48 -9.33
CA ALA A 150 10.22 -10.40 -10.19
C ALA A 150 11.53 -10.30 -9.39
N MET A 151 11.50 -9.65 -8.21
CA MET A 151 12.65 -9.62 -7.31
C MET A 151 12.82 -10.93 -6.53
N VAL A 152 11.74 -11.63 -6.17
CA VAL A 152 11.86 -12.94 -5.46
C VAL A 152 12.60 -13.96 -6.33
N VAL A 153 12.39 -13.93 -7.65
CA VAL A 153 12.99 -14.88 -8.59
C VAL A 153 14.34 -14.42 -9.16
N ARG A 154 14.87 -13.29 -8.67
CA ARG A 154 16.17 -12.71 -9.08
C ARG A 154 17.21 -12.82 -7.97
#